data_AF-A0A2H0G6X9-F1
#
_entry.id   AF-A0A2H0G6X9-F1
#
_cell.length_a   1.000
_cell.length_b   1.000
_cell.length_c   1.000
_cell.angle_alpha   90.00
_cell.angle_beta   90.00
_cell.angle_gamma   90.00
#
_symmetry.space_group_name_H-M   'P 1'
#
loop_
_entity.id
_entity.type
_entity.pdbx_description
1 polymer ?
#
loop_
_entity_poly.entity_id
_entity_poly.type
_entity_poly.pdbx_seq_one_letter_code
_entity_poly.pdbx_strand_id
1 'polypeptide(L)'
;MRFFYLFTLLITLQSVFGFDVNHYAKSNVTNINTFNRIAIHADQLLIEMPFAKAIILNKEQKKQLQERVVIKVALVYTHYRASATFNQIELNKKRLLELKKLVPELFAFPVWKYELIGQTDGNSTEECNKMFHGFVITFRPLSTDIYAAQESNYVKQLVSNLSTIDSLAKDTTPKPFHIKTRWDNGYVYDTIWGEEKKIDFYPSPPPNPYLASLQEDSTVLNAFSRNKNWTNFIVVTDATGSMSPYYSQVLTWLRGQFNNENARLFVFFNDGNRKPSDKKLPLETGGIYVTTERSYEMVSQTINKCISGGAGGGETKENDVEAMLLGLKHYPEAKNIVLIADNYERMRDYEFMNKINIPVHIFLCGADRFVNLQYLDLARVTKGSIHLTNEDVFELDKLKEGETILINEREYVLTNGKFNFYHAKKEVL
;
A
#
# COMPACT_ATOMS: atom_id res chain seq x y z
N MET A 1 -7.94 31.52 -60.67
CA MET A 1 -7.58 31.39 -59.24
C MET A 1 -8.69 30.63 -58.52
N ARG A 2 -8.47 29.37 -58.16
CA ARG A 2 -9.40 28.58 -57.31
C ARG A 2 -8.70 28.37 -55.97
N PHE A 3 -9.21 28.99 -54.91
CA PHE A 3 -8.76 28.76 -53.55
C PHE A 3 -9.30 27.40 -53.08
N PHE A 4 -8.39 26.46 -52.78
CA PHE A 4 -8.70 25.26 -52.03
C PHE A 4 -8.73 25.63 -50.54
N TYR A 5 -9.90 25.52 -49.91
CA TYR A 5 -9.99 25.51 -48.45
C TYR A 5 -9.50 24.15 -47.95
N LEU A 6 -8.31 24.14 -47.36
CA LEU A 6 -7.78 22.99 -46.63
C LEU A 6 -8.53 22.91 -45.30
N PHE A 7 -9.48 21.99 -45.22
CA PHE A 7 -10.19 21.67 -43.98
C PHE A 7 -9.24 20.85 -43.10
N THR A 8 -8.48 21.50 -42.20
CA THR A 8 -7.72 20.80 -41.16
C THR A 8 -8.70 20.17 -40.18
N LEU A 9 -8.86 18.86 -40.31
CA LEU A 9 -9.56 18.02 -39.35
C LEU A 9 -8.76 18.04 -38.03
N LEU A 10 -9.16 18.89 -37.08
CA LEU A 10 -8.68 18.82 -35.70
C LEU A 10 -9.21 17.52 -35.09
N ILE A 11 -8.38 16.48 -35.10
CA ILE A 11 -8.61 15.28 -34.29
C ILE A 11 -8.37 15.70 -32.84
N THR A 12 -9.45 16.04 -32.14
CA THR A 12 -9.39 16.23 -30.69
C THR A 12 -9.23 14.86 -30.05
N LEU A 13 -8.00 14.52 -29.67
CA LEU A 13 -7.75 13.45 -28.71
C LEU A 13 -8.46 13.84 -27.41
N GLN A 14 -9.66 13.30 -27.19
CA GLN A 14 -10.35 13.42 -25.92
C GLN A 14 -9.56 12.60 -24.89
N SER A 15 -8.69 13.26 -24.13
CA SER A 15 -8.13 12.73 -22.90
C SER A 15 -9.25 12.51 -21.89
N VAL A 16 -9.38 11.30 -21.37
CA VAL A 16 -10.31 10.99 -20.28
C VAL A 16 -9.51 11.01 -18.99
N PHE A 17 -9.86 11.93 -18.09
CA PHE A 17 -9.30 11.96 -16.74
C PHE A 17 -10.15 11.06 -15.83
N GLY A 18 -9.50 10.21 -15.03
CA GLY A 18 -10.16 9.29 -14.09
C GLY A 18 -10.48 7.90 -14.67
N PHE A 19 -11.31 7.13 -13.96
CA PHE A 19 -11.58 5.71 -14.24
C PHE A 19 -11.90 5.38 -15.71
N ASP A 20 -10.98 4.69 -16.39
CA ASP A 20 -11.17 4.18 -17.75
C ASP A 20 -11.94 2.85 -17.78
N VAL A 21 -13.26 2.93 -17.81
CA VAL A 21 -14.18 1.78 -17.95
C VAL A 21 -13.78 0.87 -19.13
N ASN A 22 -13.28 1.42 -20.24
CA ASN A 22 -12.98 0.63 -21.43
C ASN A 22 -11.75 -0.25 -21.22
N HIS A 23 -10.71 0.28 -20.57
CA HIS A 23 -9.52 -0.48 -20.21
C HIS A 23 -9.87 -1.72 -19.38
N TYR A 24 -10.66 -1.55 -18.32
CA TYR A 24 -11.06 -2.67 -17.46
C TYR A 24 -11.98 -3.65 -18.20
N ALA A 25 -12.99 -3.18 -18.94
CA ALA A 25 -13.90 -4.05 -19.67
C ALA A 25 -13.24 -4.92 -20.76
N LYS A 26 -12.05 -4.52 -21.24
CA LYS A 26 -11.24 -5.22 -22.26
C LYS A 26 -10.04 -6.00 -21.68
N SER A 27 -9.94 -6.10 -20.36
CA SER A 27 -8.84 -6.83 -19.71
C SER A 27 -8.79 -8.31 -20.14
N ASN A 28 -7.64 -8.96 -19.98
CA ASN A 28 -7.52 -10.38 -20.25
C ASN A 28 -8.43 -11.20 -19.32
N VAL A 29 -9.02 -12.26 -19.85
CA VAL A 29 -9.98 -13.10 -19.14
C VAL A 29 -9.27 -14.34 -18.60
N THR A 30 -9.35 -14.55 -17.29
CA THR A 30 -8.97 -15.79 -16.63
C THR A 30 -10.13 -16.78 -16.72
N ASN A 31 -9.89 -17.96 -17.28
CA ASN A 31 -10.93 -18.98 -17.45
C ASN A 31 -10.94 -19.95 -16.27
N ILE A 32 -12.12 -20.23 -15.73
CA ILE A 32 -12.36 -21.24 -14.71
C ILE A 32 -13.54 -22.12 -15.14
N ASN A 33 -13.69 -23.28 -14.51
CA ASN A 33 -14.83 -24.17 -14.76
C ASN A 33 -16.12 -23.52 -14.24
N THR A 34 -16.25 -23.42 -12.91
CA THR A 34 -17.36 -22.76 -12.22
C THR A 34 -16.85 -22.02 -10.98
N PHE A 35 -17.40 -20.84 -10.71
CA PHE A 35 -17.11 -20.10 -9.49
C PHE A 35 -17.84 -20.73 -8.28
N ASN A 36 -17.09 -21.12 -7.25
CA ASN A 36 -17.67 -21.71 -6.04
C ASN A 36 -18.07 -20.63 -5.03
N ARG A 37 -19.38 -20.35 -4.94
CA ARG A 37 -19.95 -19.35 -4.01
C ARG A 37 -19.72 -19.69 -2.53
N ILE A 38 -19.56 -20.96 -2.19
CA ILE A 38 -19.46 -21.43 -0.79
C ILE A 38 -18.02 -21.35 -0.30
N ALA A 39 -17.05 -21.34 -1.22
CA ALA A 39 -15.61 -21.32 -0.90
C ALA A 39 -15.00 -19.90 -0.93
N ILE A 40 -15.82 -18.85 -0.82
CA ILE A 40 -15.29 -17.48 -0.74
C ILE A 40 -14.62 -17.26 0.62
N HIS A 41 -13.58 -16.44 0.61
CA HIS A 41 -12.81 -16.16 1.82
C HIS A 41 -13.52 -15.10 2.70
N ALA A 42 -13.21 -15.04 4.00
CA ALA A 42 -13.91 -14.16 4.95
C ALA A 42 -13.72 -12.66 4.69
N ASP A 43 -12.70 -12.30 3.92
CA ASP A 43 -12.40 -10.94 3.44
C ASP A 43 -12.99 -10.64 2.05
N GLN A 44 -13.84 -11.54 1.52
CA GLN A 44 -14.50 -11.35 0.23
C GLN A 44 -15.99 -11.05 0.37
N LEU A 45 -16.50 -10.29 -0.60
CA LEU A 45 -17.90 -9.91 -0.71
C LEU A 45 -18.38 -10.07 -2.15
N LEU A 46 -19.58 -10.62 -2.32
CA LEU A 46 -20.19 -10.86 -3.61
C LEU A 46 -21.22 -9.78 -3.93
N ILE A 47 -21.02 -9.03 -5.01
CA ILE A 47 -22.01 -8.11 -5.57
C ILE A 47 -22.72 -8.83 -6.72
N GLU A 48 -23.96 -9.25 -6.50
CA GLU A 48 -24.67 -10.16 -7.40
C GLU A 48 -25.37 -9.42 -8.53
N MET A 49 -25.34 -10.03 -9.71
CA MET A 49 -26.03 -9.58 -10.91
C MET A 49 -26.70 -10.77 -11.59
N PRO A 50 -27.84 -10.58 -12.27
CA PRO A 50 -28.42 -11.65 -13.07
C PRO A 50 -27.56 -11.99 -14.29
N PHE A 51 -27.73 -13.21 -14.80
CA PHE A 51 -27.19 -13.61 -16.10
C PHE A 51 -27.58 -12.60 -17.19
N ALA A 52 -26.61 -12.24 -18.04
CA ALA A 52 -26.73 -11.27 -19.12
C ALA A 52 -27.25 -9.86 -18.74
N LYS A 53 -27.31 -9.50 -17.45
CA LYS A 53 -27.75 -8.18 -16.99
C LYS A 53 -26.66 -7.46 -16.21
N ALA A 54 -26.82 -6.14 -16.11
CA ALA A 54 -25.93 -5.25 -15.36
C ALA A 54 -26.53 -4.71 -14.06
N ILE A 55 -27.75 -5.09 -13.71
CA ILE A 55 -28.40 -4.63 -12.49
C ILE A 55 -27.79 -5.32 -11.26
N ILE A 56 -27.40 -4.53 -10.27
CA ILE A 56 -26.95 -5.03 -8.96
C ILE A 56 -28.18 -5.38 -8.11
N LEU A 57 -28.20 -6.60 -7.56
CA LEU A 57 -29.31 -7.13 -6.78
C LEU A 57 -29.24 -6.75 -5.29
N ASN A 58 -28.04 -6.71 -4.73
CA ASN A 58 -27.77 -6.58 -3.29
C ASN A 58 -27.11 -5.23 -2.95
N LYS A 59 -27.81 -4.13 -3.26
CA LYS A 59 -27.31 -2.75 -3.11
C LYS A 59 -27.05 -2.35 -1.65
N GLU A 60 -27.69 -3.02 -0.71
CA GLU A 60 -27.53 -2.83 0.74
C GLU A 60 -26.09 -3.09 1.21
N GLN A 61 -25.29 -3.87 0.47
CA GLN A 61 -23.89 -4.13 0.79
C GLN A 61 -22.95 -2.93 0.55
N LYS A 62 -23.46 -1.83 0.00
CA LYS A 62 -22.71 -0.60 -0.27
C LYS A 62 -21.86 -0.12 0.93
N LYS A 63 -22.37 -0.24 2.16
CA LYS A 63 -21.67 0.24 3.36
C LYS A 63 -20.30 -0.43 3.54
N GLN A 64 -20.21 -1.74 3.34
CA GLN A 64 -18.96 -2.50 3.46
C GLN A 64 -17.92 -2.07 2.41
N LEU A 65 -18.37 -1.66 1.23
CA LEU A 65 -17.52 -1.16 0.15
C LEU A 65 -16.99 0.27 0.41
N GLN A 66 -17.67 1.05 1.25
CA GLN A 66 -17.27 2.41 1.59
C GLN A 66 -16.36 2.47 2.82
N GLU A 67 -16.54 1.53 3.75
CA GLU A 67 -15.83 1.54 5.03
C GLU A 67 -14.50 0.79 4.99
N ARG A 68 -14.31 -0.16 4.08
CA ARG A 68 -13.12 -1.03 4.03
C ARG A 68 -12.26 -0.76 2.81
N VAL A 69 -10.94 -0.92 2.95
CA VAL A 69 -10.00 -0.88 1.84
C VAL A 69 -10.21 -2.05 0.90
N VAL A 70 -10.47 -1.75 -0.38
CA VAL A 70 -10.60 -2.76 -1.45
C VAL A 70 -9.24 -2.95 -2.13
N ILE A 71 -8.78 -4.19 -2.20
CA ILE A 71 -7.49 -4.56 -2.83
C ILE A 71 -7.67 -5.31 -4.14
N LYS A 72 -8.84 -5.92 -4.38
CA LYS A 72 -9.16 -6.60 -5.64
C LYS A 72 -10.64 -6.51 -5.99
N VAL A 73 -10.92 -6.31 -7.27
CA VAL A 73 -12.25 -6.39 -7.89
C VAL A 73 -12.17 -7.40 -9.03
N ALA A 74 -12.87 -8.53 -8.92
CA ALA A 74 -13.00 -9.49 -10.00
C ALA A 74 -14.42 -9.48 -10.56
N LEU A 75 -14.59 -9.31 -11.87
CA LEU A 75 -15.88 -9.45 -12.53
C LEU A 75 -16.02 -10.87 -13.09
N VAL A 76 -16.95 -11.63 -12.53
CA VAL A 76 -17.23 -13.01 -12.91
C VAL A 76 -18.44 -13.07 -13.83
N TYR A 77 -18.32 -13.79 -14.94
CA TYR A 77 -19.42 -14.08 -15.84
C TYR A 77 -19.24 -15.45 -16.52
N THR A 78 -20.19 -15.88 -17.34
CA THR A 78 -20.13 -17.15 -18.09
C THR A 78 -19.75 -16.88 -19.55
N HIS A 79 -18.95 -17.75 -20.15
CA HIS A 79 -18.60 -17.67 -21.57
C HIS A 79 -19.78 -17.84 -22.52
N TYR A 80 -20.80 -18.59 -22.08
CA TYR A 80 -22.00 -18.82 -22.86
C TYR A 80 -22.67 -17.51 -23.27
N ARG A 81 -22.99 -17.43 -24.57
CA ARG A 81 -23.78 -16.37 -25.18
C ARG A 81 -24.94 -17.01 -25.94
N ALA A 82 -26.16 -16.57 -25.64
CA ALA A 82 -27.36 -17.04 -26.35
C ALA A 82 -27.41 -16.55 -27.80
N SER A 83 -26.69 -15.47 -28.12
CA SER A 83 -26.57 -14.93 -29.48
C SER A 83 -25.10 -14.77 -29.87
N ALA A 84 -24.76 -15.12 -31.11
CA ALA A 84 -23.43 -14.91 -31.68
C ALA A 84 -23.04 -13.42 -31.76
N THR A 85 -24.02 -12.52 -31.87
CA THR A 85 -23.80 -11.06 -31.94
C THR A 85 -23.71 -10.39 -30.57
N PHE A 86 -23.84 -11.16 -29.48
CA PHE A 86 -23.79 -10.63 -28.12
C PHE A 86 -22.40 -10.03 -27.82
N ASN A 87 -22.38 -8.78 -27.35
CA ASN A 87 -21.17 -8.05 -27.03
C ASN A 87 -20.89 -8.09 -25.52
N GLN A 88 -20.02 -9.02 -25.10
CA GLN A 88 -19.64 -9.18 -23.70
C GLN A 88 -18.90 -7.96 -23.14
N ILE A 89 -18.05 -7.31 -23.94
CA ILE A 89 -17.29 -6.13 -23.52
C ILE A 89 -18.27 -5.01 -23.15
N GLU A 90 -19.29 -4.77 -23.96
CA GLU A 90 -20.29 -3.74 -23.69
C GLU A 90 -21.12 -4.05 -22.43
N LEU A 91 -21.44 -5.32 -22.18
CA LEU A 91 -22.07 -5.71 -20.91
C LEU A 91 -21.13 -5.44 -19.72
N ASN A 92 -19.84 -5.77 -19.83
CA ASN A 92 -18.87 -5.53 -18.76
C ASN A 92 -18.74 -4.03 -18.44
N LYS A 93 -18.74 -3.16 -19.46
CA LYS A 93 -18.76 -1.70 -19.24
C LYS A 93 -19.98 -1.27 -18.42
N LYS A 94 -21.17 -1.73 -18.81
CA LYS A 94 -22.42 -1.42 -18.09
C LYS A 94 -22.37 -1.90 -16.64
N ARG A 95 -21.81 -3.09 -16.39
CA ARG A 95 -21.64 -3.64 -15.04
C ARG A 95 -20.70 -2.79 -14.18
N LEU A 96 -19.56 -2.39 -14.74
CA LEU A 96 -18.60 -1.50 -14.06
C LEU A 96 -19.22 -0.13 -13.76
N LEU A 97 -20.01 0.42 -14.69
CA LEU A 97 -20.73 1.68 -14.48
C LEU A 97 -21.80 1.57 -13.38
N GLU A 98 -22.51 0.45 -13.29
CA GLU A 98 -23.46 0.21 -12.20
C GLU A 98 -22.77 0.07 -10.84
N LEU A 99 -21.59 -0.59 -10.79
CA LEU A 99 -20.78 -0.62 -9.56
C LEU A 99 -20.27 0.78 -9.19
N LYS A 100 -19.83 1.58 -10.17
CA LYS A 100 -19.43 2.98 -9.96
C LYS A 100 -20.58 3.85 -9.48
N LYS A 101 -21.78 3.63 -9.99
CA LYS A 101 -22.98 4.32 -9.51
C LYS A 101 -23.31 3.96 -8.07
N LEU A 102 -23.11 2.70 -7.68
CA LEU A 102 -23.31 2.24 -6.31
C LEU A 102 -22.29 2.87 -5.35
N VAL A 103 -21.00 2.80 -5.70
CA VAL A 103 -19.87 3.24 -4.87
C VAL A 103 -18.88 4.08 -5.70
N PRO A 104 -19.18 5.38 -5.94
CA PRO A 104 -18.31 6.24 -6.73
C PRO A 104 -16.89 6.38 -6.16
N GLU A 105 -16.77 6.30 -4.82
CA GLU A 105 -15.51 6.46 -4.09
C GLU A 105 -14.48 5.39 -4.47
N LEU A 106 -14.93 4.16 -4.74
CA LEU A 106 -14.10 3.04 -5.18
C LEU A 106 -13.36 3.35 -6.51
N PHE A 107 -13.96 4.19 -7.35
CA PHE A 107 -13.43 4.54 -8.67
C PHE A 107 -12.76 5.91 -8.70
N ALA A 108 -12.93 6.72 -7.66
CA ALA A 108 -12.12 7.91 -7.43
C ALA A 108 -10.69 7.55 -7.02
N PHE A 109 -10.53 6.36 -6.43
CA PHE A 109 -9.25 5.83 -5.97
C PHE A 109 -9.08 4.36 -6.39
N PRO A 110 -8.85 4.07 -7.69
CA PRO A 110 -8.80 2.72 -8.25
C PRO A 110 -7.48 1.98 -7.97
N VAL A 111 -7.14 1.88 -6.69
CA VAL A 111 -5.93 1.26 -6.15
C VAL A 111 -6.01 -0.28 -6.07
N TRP A 112 -7.07 -0.85 -6.59
CA TRP A 112 -7.34 -2.28 -6.51
C TRP A 112 -6.89 -3.00 -7.78
N LYS A 113 -6.49 -4.27 -7.63
CA LYS A 113 -6.29 -5.19 -8.76
C LYS A 113 -7.63 -5.47 -9.44
N TYR A 114 -7.66 -5.44 -10.76
CA TYR A 114 -8.81 -5.89 -11.54
C TYR A 114 -8.58 -7.25 -12.19
N GLU A 115 -9.64 -8.05 -12.32
CA GLU A 115 -9.62 -9.30 -13.07
C GLU A 115 -10.97 -9.55 -13.76
N LEU A 116 -10.93 -10.07 -14.99
CA LEU A 116 -12.11 -10.67 -15.63
C LEU A 116 -12.03 -12.18 -15.48
N ILE A 117 -13.11 -12.80 -15.02
CA ILE A 117 -13.20 -14.24 -14.83
C ILE A 117 -14.35 -14.80 -15.68
N GLY A 118 -14.01 -15.71 -16.58
CA GLY A 118 -14.94 -16.41 -17.44
C GLY A 118 -15.17 -17.85 -16.97
N GLN A 119 -16.42 -18.19 -16.67
CA GLN A 119 -16.84 -19.55 -16.33
C GLN A 119 -17.19 -20.32 -17.61
N THR A 120 -16.75 -21.57 -17.69
CA THR A 120 -16.77 -22.38 -18.92
C THR A 120 -17.73 -23.58 -18.88
N ASP A 121 -18.21 -24.00 -17.70
CA ASP A 121 -19.06 -25.20 -17.59
C ASP A 121 -20.48 -25.02 -18.12
N GLY A 122 -21.01 -23.81 -18.15
CA GLY A 122 -22.39 -23.54 -18.58
C GLY A 122 -22.53 -23.44 -20.10
N ASN A 123 -23.48 -24.18 -20.68
CA ASN A 123 -23.72 -24.28 -22.12
C ASN A 123 -25.14 -23.90 -22.55
N SER A 124 -26.01 -23.51 -21.62
CA SER A 124 -27.37 -23.07 -21.90
C SER A 124 -27.77 -21.88 -21.03
N THR A 125 -28.82 -21.16 -21.44
CA THR A 125 -29.40 -20.08 -20.62
C THR A 125 -29.84 -20.60 -19.25
N GLU A 126 -30.39 -21.81 -19.16
CA GLU A 126 -30.87 -22.38 -17.90
C GLU A 126 -29.73 -22.69 -16.93
N GLU A 127 -28.65 -23.30 -17.45
CA GLU A 127 -27.44 -23.60 -16.66
C GLU A 127 -26.76 -22.31 -16.21
N CYS A 128 -26.48 -21.40 -17.14
CA CYS A 128 -25.79 -20.17 -16.83
C CYS A 128 -26.59 -19.27 -15.88
N ASN A 129 -27.92 -19.27 -15.94
CA ASN A 129 -28.72 -18.49 -14.99
C ASN A 129 -28.60 -18.96 -13.53
N LYS A 130 -28.10 -20.19 -13.29
CA LYS A 130 -27.82 -20.73 -11.94
C LYS A 130 -26.38 -20.41 -11.47
N MET A 131 -25.50 -20.01 -12.38
CA MET A 131 -24.10 -19.69 -12.09
C MET A 131 -23.96 -18.27 -11.53
N PHE A 132 -22.83 -17.97 -10.89
CA PHE A 132 -22.59 -16.64 -10.34
C PHE A 132 -22.25 -15.62 -11.45
N HIS A 133 -22.91 -14.46 -11.43
CA HIS A 133 -22.53 -13.30 -12.22
C HIS A 133 -22.45 -12.09 -11.31
N GLY A 134 -21.44 -11.26 -11.51
CA GLY A 134 -21.25 -10.05 -10.70
C GLY A 134 -19.82 -9.90 -10.23
N PHE A 135 -19.62 -9.16 -9.15
CA PHE A 135 -18.29 -8.84 -8.66
C PHE A 135 -17.93 -9.64 -7.42
N VAL A 136 -16.70 -10.15 -7.37
CA VAL A 136 -16.04 -10.59 -6.14
C VAL A 136 -15.11 -9.47 -5.70
N ILE A 137 -15.43 -8.84 -4.58
CA ILE A 137 -14.65 -7.77 -3.98
C ILE A 137 -13.81 -8.38 -2.88
N THR A 138 -12.48 -8.25 -2.95
CA THR A 138 -11.57 -8.67 -1.88
C THR A 138 -11.10 -7.43 -1.14
N PHE A 139 -11.29 -7.44 0.17
CA PHE A 139 -10.86 -6.37 1.06
C PHE A 139 -9.51 -6.68 1.66
N ARG A 140 -8.77 -5.64 2.04
CA ARG A 140 -7.68 -5.82 2.99
C ARG A 140 -8.25 -6.40 4.29
N PRO A 141 -7.59 -7.40 4.90
CA PRO A 141 -7.99 -7.90 6.21
C PRO A 141 -8.02 -6.77 7.24
N LEU A 142 -9.06 -6.72 8.06
CA LEU A 142 -9.15 -5.74 9.15
C LEU A 142 -8.15 -6.11 10.24
N SER A 143 -7.42 -5.12 10.74
CA SER A 143 -6.68 -5.32 11.98
C SER A 143 -7.66 -5.40 13.15
N THR A 144 -7.35 -6.26 14.12
CA THR A 144 -8.15 -6.51 15.32
C THR A 144 -7.27 -6.29 16.54
N ASP A 145 -7.86 -6.16 17.73
CA ASP A 145 -7.07 -6.06 18.96
C ASP A 145 -6.17 -7.29 19.19
N ILE A 146 -6.60 -8.46 18.72
CA ILE A 146 -5.78 -9.69 18.75
C ILE A 146 -4.57 -9.53 17.82
N TYR A 147 -4.78 -9.00 16.60
CA TYR A 147 -3.68 -8.74 15.68
C TYR A 147 -2.71 -7.68 16.21
N ALA A 148 -3.21 -6.58 16.77
CA ALA A 148 -2.37 -5.55 17.38
C ALA A 148 -1.50 -6.12 18.53
N ALA A 149 -2.04 -7.02 19.34
CA ALA A 149 -1.26 -7.71 20.38
C ALA A 149 -0.17 -8.62 19.79
N GLN A 150 -0.47 -9.35 18.72
CA GLN A 150 0.49 -10.19 18.00
C GLN A 150 1.59 -9.35 17.35
N GLU A 151 1.25 -8.22 16.73
CA GLU A 151 2.18 -7.25 16.16
C GLU A 151 3.10 -6.66 17.23
N SER A 152 2.57 -6.25 18.39
CA SER A 152 3.39 -5.78 19.50
C SER A 152 4.37 -6.86 19.99
N ASN A 153 3.93 -8.12 20.07
CA ASN A 153 4.81 -9.23 20.43
C ASN A 153 5.91 -9.47 19.38
N TYR A 154 5.56 -9.40 18.09
CA TYR A 154 6.52 -9.49 16.99
C TYR A 154 7.59 -8.39 17.11
N VAL A 155 7.20 -7.12 17.32
CA VAL A 155 8.15 -6.01 17.48
C VAL A 155 9.06 -6.21 18.68
N LYS A 156 8.51 -6.64 19.83
CA LYS A 156 9.32 -6.94 21.03
C LYS A 156 10.33 -8.06 20.77
N GLN A 157 9.91 -9.11 20.07
CA GLN A 157 10.79 -10.23 19.73
C GLN A 157 11.88 -9.80 18.75
N LEU A 158 11.54 -9.01 17.72
CA LEU A 158 12.51 -8.44 16.79
C LEU A 158 13.58 -7.65 17.55
N VAL A 159 13.19 -6.73 18.42
CA VAL A 159 14.16 -5.94 19.21
C VAL A 159 15.01 -6.81 20.13
N SER A 160 14.41 -7.80 20.80
CA SER A 160 15.15 -8.76 21.61
C SER A 160 16.20 -9.53 20.78
N ASN A 161 15.83 -9.96 19.57
CA ASN A 161 16.74 -10.63 18.65
C ASN A 161 17.86 -9.69 18.21
N LEU A 162 17.55 -8.45 17.83
CA LEU A 162 18.53 -7.43 17.45
C LEU A 162 19.54 -7.15 18.57
N SER A 163 19.07 -6.93 19.81
CA SER A 163 19.94 -6.72 20.97
C SER A 163 20.82 -7.94 21.26
N THR A 164 20.28 -9.16 21.10
CA THR A 164 21.06 -10.38 21.29
C THR A 164 22.14 -10.52 20.23
N ILE A 165 21.83 -10.23 18.96
CA ILE A 165 22.81 -10.24 17.86
C ILE A 165 23.90 -9.20 18.12
N ASP A 166 23.56 -7.98 18.54
CA ASP A 166 24.54 -6.95 18.88
C ASP A 166 25.43 -7.35 20.06
N SER A 167 24.85 -8.00 21.07
CA SER A 167 25.59 -8.52 22.23
C SER A 167 26.57 -9.62 21.81
N LEU A 168 26.13 -10.57 20.97
CA LEU A 168 26.99 -11.64 20.45
C LEU A 168 28.09 -11.13 19.52
N ALA A 169 27.82 -10.08 18.74
CA ALA A 169 28.82 -9.46 17.87
C ALA A 169 29.90 -8.70 18.66
N LYS A 170 29.54 -8.19 19.84
CA LYS A 170 30.45 -7.49 20.77
C LYS A 170 31.12 -8.43 21.78
N ASP A 171 30.68 -9.69 21.87
CA ASP A 171 31.24 -10.67 22.80
C ASP A 171 32.66 -11.08 22.38
N THR A 172 33.64 -10.64 23.16
CA THR A 172 35.06 -10.97 22.99
C THR A 172 35.52 -12.11 23.88
N THR A 173 34.61 -12.77 24.62
CA THR A 173 34.98 -13.86 25.51
C THR A 173 35.46 -15.08 24.72
N PRO A 174 36.46 -15.84 25.23
CA PRO A 174 36.92 -17.04 24.57
C PRO A 174 35.77 -18.06 24.43
N LYS A 175 35.42 -18.42 23.19
CA LYS A 175 34.39 -19.44 22.93
C LYS A 175 34.95 -20.84 23.20
N PRO A 176 34.20 -21.72 23.88
CA PRO A 176 34.61 -23.11 24.06
C PRO A 176 34.77 -23.78 22.69
N PHE A 177 35.77 -24.63 22.52
CA PHE A 177 35.98 -25.39 21.29
C PHE A 177 36.17 -26.87 21.61
N HIS A 178 35.89 -27.73 20.64
CA HIS A 178 36.29 -29.13 20.69
C HIS A 178 36.98 -29.52 19.39
N ILE A 179 37.97 -30.41 19.50
CA ILE A 179 38.73 -30.91 18.35
C ILE A 179 38.06 -32.19 17.89
N LYS A 180 37.61 -32.20 16.63
CA LYS A 180 37.13 -33.41 15.96
C LYS A 180 38.22 -33.93 15.05
N THR A 181 38.67 -35.16 15.31
CA THR A 181 39.68 -35.80 14.48
C THR A 181 39.00 -36.68 13.44
N ARG A 182 39.42 -36.58 12.19
CA ARG A 182 39.00 -37.50 11.11
C ARG A 182 40.20 -38.01 10.32
N TRP A 183 40.04 -39.16 9.70
CA TRP A 183 41.05 -39.77 8.83
C TRP A 183 40.79 -39.40 7.37
N ASP A 184 41.77 -38.78 6.72
CA ASP A 184 41.73 -38.37 5.31
C ASP A 184 43.16 -38.37 4.75
N ASN A 185 43.65 -39.54 4.32
CA ASN A 185 45.06 -39.79 3.98
C ASN A 185 46.07 -39.32 5.06
N GLY A 186 45.62 -39.32 6.32
CA GLY A 186 46.32 -38.78 7.49
C GLY A 186 45.34 -38.32 8.56
N TYR A 187 45.84 -37.97 9.75
CA TYR A 187 45.02 -37.35 10.79
C TYR A 187 44.77 -35.88 10.47
N VAL A 188 43.50 -35.52 10.28
CA VAL A 188 43.04 -34.13 10.14
C VAL A 188 42.30 -33.74 11.42
N TYR A 189 42.67 -32.61 12.00
CA TYR A 189 42.07 -32.05 13.21
C TYR A 189 41.19 -30.86 12.83
N ASP A 190 39.87 -31.04 12.91
CA ASP A 190 38.90 -29.98 12.70
C ASP A 190 38.60 -29.32 14.06
N THR A 191 38.86 -28.01 14.17
CA THR A 191 38.48 -27.25 15.38
C THR A 191 37.04 -26.79 15.24
N ILE A 192 36.16 -27.30 16.09
CA ILE A 192 34.75 -26.91 16.13
C ILE A 192 34.57 -25.90 17.26
N TRP A 193 34.30 -24.65 16.88
CA TRP A 193 34.14 -23.52 17.80
C TRP A 193 32.68 -23.39 18.25
N GLY A 194 32.41 -23.69 19.52
CA GLY A 194 31.12 -23.47 20.20
C GLY A 194 29.90 -24.14 19.54
N GLU A 195 28.74 -24.03 20.19
CA GLU A 195 27.47 -24.16 19.47
C GLU A 195 27.16 -22.81 18.83
N GLU A 196 26.96 -22.79 17.51
CA GLU A 196 26.48 -21.59 16.82
C GLU A 196 25.02 -21.35 17.22
N LYS A 197 24.79 -20.36 18.10
CA LYS A 197 23.44 -19.94 18.44
C LYS A 197 22.86 -19.20 17.24
N LYS A 198 22.13 -19.93 16.39
CA LYS A 198 21.35 -19.32 15.30
C LYS A 198 20.21 -18.51 15.90
N ILE A 199 20.22 -17.22 15.62
CA ILE A 199 19.13 -16.30 15.98
C ILE A 199 18.54 -15.84 14.68
N ASP A 200 17.25 -16.11 14.49
CA ASP A 200 16.54 -15.60 13.34
C ASP A 200 16.41 -14.08 13.46
N PHE A 201 16.99 -13.37 12.50
CA PHE A 201 16.96 -11.91 12.49
C PHE A 201 15.50 -11.39 12.49
N TYR A 202 14.68 -11.98 11.63
CA TYR A 202 13.24 -11.76 11.62
C TYR A 202 12.55 -12.92 12.35
N PRO A 203 11.78 -12.65 13.42
CA PRO A 203 10.98 -13.70 14.03
C PRO A 203 9.89 -14.17 13.08
N SER A 204 9.24 -15.29 13.40
CA SER A 204 8.19 -15.88 12.56
C SER A 204 7.15 -14.83 12.13
N PRO A 205 6.69 -14.87 10.87
CA PRO A 205 5.75 -13.88 10.36
C PRO A 205 4.48 -13.81 11.21
N PRO A 206 3.80 -12.64 11.23
CA PRO A 206 2.49 -12.54 11.84
C PRO A 206 1.53 -13.56 11.20
N PRO A 207 0.55 -14.08 11.94
CA PRO A 207 -0.32 -15.17 11.47
C PRO A 207 -1.24 -14.78 10.31
N ASN A 208 -1.32 -13.49 9.96
CA ASN A 208 -2.09 -13.00 8.84
C ASN A 208 -1.30 -13.15 7.52
N PRO A 209 -1.77 -13.96 6.56
CA PRO A 209 -1.06 -14.20 5.29
C PRO A 209 -0.80 -12.93 4.48
N TYR A 210 -1.67 -11.92 4.56
CA TYR A 210 -1.47 -10.63 3.90
C TYR A 210 -0.25 -9.91 4.50
N LEU A 211 -0.14 -9.86 5.82
CA LEU A 211 1.02 -9.23 6.49
C LEU A 211 2.30 -10.05 6.28
N ALA A 212 2.18 -11.38 6.25
CA ALA A 212 3.29 -12.26 5.94
C ALA A 212 3.83 -12.03 4.52
N SER A 213 2.96 -11.89 3.52
CA SER A 213 3.41 -11.64 2.13
C SER A 213 4.09 -10.28 1.96
N LEU A 214 3.71 -9.29 2.78
CA LEU A 214 4.35 -7.98 2.77
C LEU A 214 5.74 -7.97 3.46
N GLN A 215 6.17 -9.02 4.16
CA GLN A 215 7.53 -9.08 4.70
C GLN A 215 8.61 -9.15 3.63
N GLU A 216 8.25 -9.55 2.40
CA GLU A 216 9.15 -9.51 1.25
C GLU A 216 9.36 -8.08 0.70
N ASP A 217 8.47 -7.13 1.05
CA ASP A 217 8.60 -5.74 0.65
C ASP A 217 9.75 -5.08 1.42
N SER A 218 10.67 -4.46 0.69
CA SER A 218 11.88 -3.81 1.23
C SER A 218 11.89 -2.29 0.99
N THR A 219 10.73 -1.67 0.76
CA THR A 219 10.59 -0.26 0.40
C THR A 219 11.30 0.68 1.36
N VAL A 220 11.12 0.52 2.67
CA VAL A 220 11.72 1.42 3.66
C VAL A 220 13.24 1.27 3.69
N LEU A 221 13.76 0.04 3.74
CA LEU A 221 15.20 -0.21 3.74
C LEU A 221 15.85 0.26 2.44
N ASN A 222 15.23 -0.03 1.30
CA ASN A 222 15.74 0.34 -0.01
C ASN A 222 15.76 1.85 -0.18
N ALA A 223 14.68 2.55 0.18
CA ALA A 223 14.59 4.00 0.12
C ALA A 223 15.68 4.67 0.98
N PHE A 224 15.86 4.23 2.23
CA PHE A 224 16.96 4.72 3.06
C PHE A 224 18.34 4.40 2.48
N SER A 225 18.53 3.23 1.87
CA SER A 225 19.82 2.83 1.30
C SER A 225 20.21 3.68 0.07
N ARG A 226 19.23 4.08 -0.75
CA ARG A 226 19.43 4.98 -1.90
C ARG A 226 19.61 6.44 -1.48
N ASN A 227 18.97 6.87 -0.39
CA ASN A 227 18.86 8.27 0.00
C ASN A 227 19.65 8.60 1.28
N LYS A 228 20.98 8.75 1.14
CA LYS A 228 21.89 9.00 2.27
C LYS A 228 22.20 10.48 2.55
N ASN A 229 21.78 11.37 1.66
CA ASN A 229 22.19 12.78 1.67
C ASN A 229 21.29 13.68 2.52
N TRP A 230 20.14 13.19 2.98
CA TRP A 230 19.26 13.99 3.83
C TRP A 230 19.84 14.13 5.23
N THR A 231 19.75 15.35 5.75
CA THR A 231 20.25 15.72 7.07
C THR A 231 19.16 16.43 7.85
N ASN A 232 19.26 16.35 9.17
CA ASN A 232 18.37 17.04 10.10
C ASN A 232 16.88 16.80 9.85
N PHE A 233 16.51 15.53 9.69
CA PHE A 233 15.14 15.13 9.38
C PHE A 233 14.43 14.48 10.57
N ILE A 234 13.10 14.54 10.54
CA ILE A 234 12.23 13.76 11.43
C ILE A 234 11.68 12.57 10.66
N VAL A 235 11.49 11.44 11.34
CA VAL A 235 10.90 10.22 10.78
C VAL A 235 9.48 10.09 11.31
N VAL A 236 8.49 10.15 10.42
CA VAL A 236 7.07 10.06 10.74
C VAL A 236 6.55 8.77 10.12
N THR A 237 6.02 7.86 10.93
CA THR A 237 5.68 6.50 10.51
C THR A 237 4.24 6.18 10.86
N ASP A 238 3.47 5.76 9.87
CA ASP A 238 2.20 5.08 10.07
C ASP A 238 2.45 3.75 10.81
N ALA A 239 1.82 3.58 11.96
CA ALA A 239 1.91 2.41 12.83
C ALA A 239 0.57 1.67 12.96
N THR A 240 -0.29 1.76 11.96
CA THR A 240 -1.48 0.92 11.81
C THR A 240 -1.12 -0.52 11.44
N GLY A 241 -2.10 -1.43 11.55
CA GLY A 241 -1.85 -2.86 11.36
C GLY A 241 -1.33 -3.24 9.96
N SER A 242 -1.76 -2.53 8.90
CA SER A 242 -1.25 -2.76 7.54
C SER A 242 0.22 -2.40 7.40
N MET A 243 0.75 -1.56 8.30
CA MET A 243 2.11 -1.04 8.23
C MET A 243 3.15 -1.86 8.99
N SER A 244 2.73 -2.98 9.60
CA SER A 244 3.60 -3.89 10.35
C SER A 244 4.94 -4.27 9.74
N PRO A 245 5.00 -4.72 8.47
CA PRO A 245 6.26 -5.07 7.83
C PRO A 245 7.16 -3.86 7.54
N TYR A 246 6.63 -2.63 7.53
CA TYR A 246 7.39 -1.43 7.16
C TYR A 246 7.95 -0.72 8.38
N TYR A 247 7.20 -0.64 9.48
CA TYR A 247 7.74 -0.05 10.70
C TYR A 247 8.81 -0.95 11.36
N SER A 248 8.80 -2.26 11.10
CA SER A 248 9.89 -3.17 11.48
C SER A 248 11.18 -2.90 10.68
N GLN A 249 11.05 -2.48 9.43
CA GLN A 249 12.16 -2.00 8.61
C GLN A 249 12.73 -0.69 9.14
N VAL A 250 11.91 0.22 9.69
CA VAL A 250 12.40 1.44 10.36
C VAL A 250 13.30 1.07 11.54
N LEU A 251 12.90 0.11 12.39
CA LEU A 251 13.72 -0.38 13.50
C LEU A 251 15.02 -1.04 13.03
N THR A 252 14.94 -1.84 11.96
CA THR A 252 16.09 -2.49 11.34
C THR A 252 17.09 -1.47 10.78
N TRP A 253 16.59 -0.45 10.07
CA TRP A 253 17.41 0.65 9.56
C TRP A 253 18.06 1.43 10.71
N LEU A 254 17.30 1.76 11.75
CA LEU A 254 17.78 2.53 12.91
C LEU A 254 18.95 1.85 13.61
N ARG A 255 18.94 0.52 13.73
CA ARG A 255 20.10 -0.25 14.23
C ARG A 255 21.37 0.04 13.41
N GLY A 256 21.27 0.23 12.10
CA GLY A 256 22.41 0.61 11.26
C GLY A 256 22.86 2.07 11.41
N GLN A 257 22.14 2.91 12.14
CA GLN A 257 22.36 4.36 12.24
C GLN A 257 23.07 4.81 13.53
N PHE A 258 23.74 3.92 14.28
CA PHE A 258 24.36 4.26 15.59
C PHE A 258 25.23 5.53 15.58
N ASN A 259 25.94 5.81 14.48
CA ASN A 259 26.82 6.99 14.34
C ASN A 259 26.21 8.11 13.48
N ASN A 260 24.98 7.93 12.96
CA ASN A 260 24.32 8.89 12.10
C ASN A 260 23.35 9.75 12.91
N GLU A 261 23.60 11.05 12.91
CA GLU A 261 22.76 12.01 13.63
C GLU A 261 21.72 12.71 12.77
N ASN A 262 21.56 12.30 11.52
CA ASN A 262 20.66 12.99 10.60
C ASN A 262 19.19 12.86 11.00
N ALA A 263 18.78 11.71 11.56
CA ALA A 263 17.45 11.52 12.12
C ALA A 263 17.38 12.04 13.56
N ARG A 264 16.56 13.08 13.79
CA ARG A 264 16.52 13.82 15.06
C ARG A 264 15.31 13.50 15.94
N LEU A 265 14.21 13.03 15.34
CA LEU A 265 12.95 12.76 16.02
C LEU A 265 12.22 11.61 15.33
N PHE A 266 11.56 10.76 16.10
CA PHE A 266 10.66 9.72 15.59
C PHE A 266 9.24 10.00 16.06
N VAL A 267 8.29 9.89 15.12
CA VAL A 267 6.86 10.09 15.33
C VAL A 267 6.12 8.89 14.77
N PHE A 268 5.20 8.33 15.55
CA PHE A 268 4.35 7.22 15.15
C PHE A 268 2.88 7.62 15.31
N PHE A 269 2.01 7.20 14.40
CA PHE A 269 0.57 7.46 14.52
C PHE A 269 -0.25 6.21 14.18
N ASN A 270 -1.46 6.12 14.75
CA ASN A 270 -2.35 4.95 14.62
C ASN A 270 -3.82 5.33 14.34
N ASP A 271 -4.07 6.54 13.82
CA ASP A 271 -5.41 7.07 13.54
C ASP A 271 -6.31 7.20 14.77
N GLY A 272 -5.76 7.70 15.88
CA GLY A 272 -6.57 8.22 16.99
C GLY A 272 -6.90 7.27 18.13
N ASN A 273 -6.09 6.25 18.43
CA ASN A 273 -6.24 5.41 19.63
C ASN A 273 -7.63 4.75 19.79
N ARG A 274 -8.12 4.07 18.75
CA ARG A 274 -9.49 3.49 18.70
C ARG A 274 -10.61 4.52 18.81
N LYS A 275 -10.33 5.79 18.55
CA LYS A 275 -11.39 6.81 18.44
C LYS A 275 -12.41 6.37 17.39
N PRO A 276 -13.72 6.45 17.67
CA PRO A 276 -14.75 6.16 16.68
C PRO A 276 -14.63 7.04 15.44
N SER A 277 -14.94 6.47 14.27
CA SER A 277 -14.91 7.11 12.94
C SER A 277 -15.47 8.53 12.89
N ASP A 278 -16.66 8.72 13.48
CA ASP A 278 -17.41 9.97 13.49
C ASP A 278 -16.75 11.07 14.33
N LYS A 279 -15.80 10.70 15.20
CA LYS A 279 -15.06 11.63 16.07
C LYS A 279 -13.66 11.95 15.54
N LYS A 280 -13.19 11.26 14.50
CA LYS A 280 -11.88 11.51 13.89
C LYS A 280 -11.95 12.71 12.96
N LEU A 281 -11.77 13.89 13.53
CA LEU A 281 -11.74 15.14 12.81
C LEU A 281 -10.32 15.47 12.32
N PRO A 282 -10.19 16.12 11.15
CA PRO A 282 -8.90 16.54 10.66
C PRO A 282 -8.14 17.42 11.67
N LEU A 283 -6.84 17.15 11.85
CA LEU A 283 -5.91 17.77 12.80
C LEU A 283 -6.27 17.60 14.29
N GLU A 284 -7.28 16.78 14.60
CA GLU A 284 -7.75 16.51 15.97
C GLU A 284 -7.98 15.00 16.18
N THR A 285 -7.41 14.15 15.33
CA THR A 285 -7.60 12.70 15.39
C THR A 285 -6.78 12.10 16.53
N GLY A 286 -5.57 12.59 16.77
CA GLY A 286 -4.69 12.15 17.86
C GLY A 286 -4.10 10.76 17.60
N GLY A 287 -3.74 10.04 18.66
CA GLY A 287 -3.05 8.76 18.51
C GLY A 287 -1.63 8.89 17.96
N ILE A 288 -0.98 10.02 18.25
CA ILE A 288 0.38 10.34 17.79
C ILE A 288 1.33 10.23 18.98
N TYR A 289 2.46 9.56 18.78
CA TYR A 289 3.45 9.21 19.78
C TYR A 289 4.82 9.68 19.29
N VAL A 290 5.56 10.39 20.15
CA VAL A 290 6.80 11.06 19.78
C VAL A 290 7.94 10.62 20.70
N THR A 291 9.12 10.38 20.13
CA THR A 291 10.37 10.22 20.89
C THR A 291 11.51 11.00 20.26
N THR A 292 12.26 11.70 21.11
CA THR A 292 13.52 12.37 20.78
C THR A 292 14.74 11.49 21.01
N GLU A 293 14.59 10.40 21.78
CA GLU A 293 15.66 9.45 22.01
C GLU A 293 15.79 8.51 20.81
N ARG A 294 17.02 8.37 20.31
CA ARG A 294 17.35 7.65 19.07
C ARG A 294 17.75 6.19 19.29
N SER A 295 17.69 5.70 20.53
CA SER A 295 17.95 4.29 20.84
C SER A 295 16.85 3.43 20.20
N TYR A 296 17.24 2.31 19.58
CA TYR A 296 16.26 1.41 18.97
C TYR A 296 15.32 0.84 20.04
N GLU A 297 15.76 0.78 21.31
CA GLU A 297 14.94 0.46 22.47
C GLU A 297 13.83 1.49 22.71
N MET A 298 14.15 2.79 22.81
CA MET A 298 13.13 3.82 23.09
C MET A 298 12.18 4.00 21.90
N VAL A 299 12.71 3.92 20.68
CA VAL A 299 11.90 3.94 19.45
C VAL A 299 10.95 2.73 19.43
N SER A 300 11.44 1.53 19.76
CA SER A 300 10.61 0.32 19.90
C SER A 300 9.54 0.43 20.99
N GLN A 301 9.86 1.02 22.14
CA GLN A 301 8.87 1.27 23.19
C GLN A 301 7.79 2.25 22.72
N THR A 302 8.18 3.28 21.97
CA THR A 302 7.26 4.31 21.48
C THR A 302 6.30 3.76 20.44
N ILE A 303 6.80 2.99 19.47
CA ILE A 303 5.94 2.32 18.49
C ILE A 303 5.02 1.28 19.15
N ASN A 304 5.50 0.51 20.13
CA ASN A 304 4.66 -0.44 20.86
C ASN A 304 3.52 0.26 21.63
N LYS A 305 3.79 1.44 22.22
CA LYS A 305 2.75 2.27 22.85
C LYS A 305 1.72 2.75 21.81
N CYS A 306 2.19 3.11 20.61
CA CYS A 306 1.33 3.49 19.50
C CYS A 306 0.44 2.33 19.05
N ILE A 307 0.99 1.16 18.73
CA ILE A 307 0.24 -0.05 18.35
C ILE A 307 -0.78 -0.43 19.43
N SER A 308 -0.38 -0.35 20.72
CA SER A 308 -1.28 -0.65 21.85
C SER A 308 -2.43 0.34 22.01
N GLY A 309 -2.27 1.56 21.48
CA GLY A 309 -3.32 2.58 21.45
C GLY A 309 -4.48 2.21 20.52
N GLY A 310 -4.22 1.44 19.46
CA GLY A 310 -5.20 1.02 18.48
C GLY A 310 -4.56 0.62 17.15
N ALA A 311 -5.26 -0.17 16.36
CA ALA A 311 -4.71 -0.77 15.15
C ALA A 311 -4.96 0.03 13.86
N GLY A 312 -5.46 1.27 13.96
CA GLY A 312 -6.09 1.97 12.83
C GLY A 312 -7.49 1.40 12.55
N GLY A 313 -8.49 2.27 12.41
CA GLY A 313 -9.92 1.90 12.56
C GLY A 313 -10.56 1.10 11.44
N GLY A 314 -9.80 0.38 10.60
CA GLY A 314 -10.34 -0.34 9.44
C GLY A 314 -10.99 0.57 8.39
N GLU A 315 -10.74 1.87 8.47
CA GLU A 315 -11.25 2.91 7.58
C GLU A 315 -10.35 3.05 6.35
N THR A 316 -10.59 4.09 5.54
CA THR A 316 -9.79 4.38 4.33
C THR A 316 -8.99 5.68 4.46
N LYS A 317 -8.74 6.13 5.70
CA LYS A 317 -8.12 7.43 5.99
C LYS A 317 -7.26 7.43 7.26
N GLU A 318 -6.16 8.16 7.21
CA GLU A 318 -5.12 8.27 8.24
C GLU A 318 -4.76 9.73 8.58
N ASN A 319 -4.15 9.99 9.74
CA ASN A 319 -3.85 11.35 10.22
C ASN A 319 -2.40 11.81 10.01
N ASP A 320 -1.87 11.60 8.79
CA ASP A 320 -0.48 11.84 8.42
C ASP A 320 -0.02 13.30 8.65
N VAL A 321 -0.84 14.28 8.24
CA VAL A 321 -0.47 15.70 8.34
C VAL A 321 -0.51 16.17 9.80
N GLU A 322 -1.48 15.71 10.59
CA GLU A 322 -1.49 15.96 12.04
C GLU A 322 -0.19 15.47 12.69
N ALA A 323 0.23 14.24 12.36
CA ALA A 323 1.46 13.65 12.89
C ALA A 323 2.72 14.43 12.48
N MET A 324 2.83 14.82 11.21
CA MET A 324 3.94 15.64 10.72
C MET A 324 4.00 17.01 11.42
N LEU A 325 2.86 17.70 11.54
CA LEU A 325 2.79 19.00 12.22
C LEU A 325 3.16 18.90 13.70
N LEU A 326 2.73 17.84 14.39
CA LEU A 326 3.14 17.60 15.77
C LEU A 326 4.66 17.34 15.87
N GLY A 327 5.22 16.56 14.94
CA GLY A 327 6.66 16.36 14.84
C GLY A 327 7.43 17.67 14.68
N LEU A 328 7.00 18.54 13.78
CA LEU A 328 7.58 19.88 13.58
C LEU A 328 7.44 20.78 14.81
N LYS A 329 6.37 20.64 15.60
CA LYS A 329 6.22 21.36 16.87
C LYS A 329 7.27 20.90 17.89
N HIS A 330 7.60 19.61 17.92
CA HIS A 330 8.62 19.05 18.81
C HIS A 330 10.05 19.32 18.32
N TYR A 331 10.26 19.39 17.01
CA TYR A 331 11.56 19.70 16.42
C TYR A 331 11.45 20.74 15.28
N PRO A 332 11.32 22.05 15.61
CA PRO A 332 11.10 23.11 14.62
C PRO A 332 12.28 23.35 13.67
N GLU A 333 13.48 22.89 14.03
CA GLU A 333 14.70 23.03 13.21
C GLU A 333 14.81 21.97 12.10
N ALA A 334 13.85 21.04 12.01
CA ALA A 334 13.81 20.03 10.97
C ALA A 334 13.97 20.65 9.58
N LYS A 335 14.87 20.10 8.78
CA LYS A 335 15.07 20.50 7.38
C LYS A 335 14.28 19.65 6.41
N ASN A 336 13.97 18.41 6.79
CA ASN A 336 13.19 17.48 5.99
C ASN A 336 12.29 16.61 6.88
N ILE A 337 11.26 16.04 6.30
CA ILE A 337 10.44 14.97 6.90
C ILE A 337 10.63 13.72 6.05
N VAL A 338 10.88 12.58 6.68
CA VAL A 338 10.73 11.26 6.04
C VAL A 338 9.42 10.68 6.53
N LEU A 339 8.42 10.59 5.66
CA LEU A 339 7.11 10.01 5.94
C LEU A 339 7.07 8.56 5.44
N ILE A 340 6.78 7.60 6.29
CA ILE A 340 6.54 6.20 5.92
C ILE A 340 5.04 5.94 6.01
N ALA A 341 4.39 5.69 4.88
CA ALA A 341 2.93 5.68 4.77
C ALA A 341 2.41 4.56 3.86
N ASP A 342 1.14 4.18 4.07
CA ASP A 342 0.46 3.15 3.31
C ASP A 342 -0.11 3.71 2.00
N ASN A 343 0.28 3.13 0.86
CA ASN A 343 -0.23 3.54 -0.43
C ASN A 343 -1.75 3.39 -0.60
N TYR A 344 -2.41 2.53 0.19
CA TYR A 344 -3.83 2.26 0.06
C TYR A 344 -4.71 3.14 0.95
N GLU A 345 -4.12 3.94 1.83
CA GLU A 345 -4.82 4.83 2.75
C GLU A 345 -4.75 6.29 2.29
N ARG A 346 -5.82 7.04 2.49
CA ARG A 346 -5.84 8.49 2.17
C ARG A 346 -5.51 9.32 3.40
N MET A 347 -5.00 10.53 3.18
CA MET A 347 -4.84 11.50 4.26
C MET A 347 -6.20 12.08 4.67
N ARG A 348 -6.59 11.87 5.92
CA ARG A 348 -7.73 12.55 6.59
C ARG A 348 -7.54 14.06 6.59
N ASP A 349 -6.29 14.48 6.75
CA ASP A 349 -5.85 15.86 6.87
C ASP A 349 -5.36 16.47 5.55
N TYR A 350 -5.70 15.86 4.42
CA TYR A 350 -5.21 16.24 3.09
C TYR A 350 -5.37 17.74 2.76
N GLU A 351 -6.46 18.39 3.19
CA GLU A 351 -6.65 19.82 2.92
C GLU A 351 -5.66 20.73 3.68
N PHE A 352 -4.89 20.19 4.63
CA PHE A 352 -3.95 20.92 5.47
C PHE A 352 -2.48 20.71 5.10
N MET A 353 -2.17 19.96 4.03
CA MET A 353 -0.79 19.70 3.58
C MET A 353 0.04 20.97 3.41
N ASN A 354 -0.59 22.07 2.95
CA ASN A 354 0.04 23.39 2.78
C ASN A 354 0.57 24.02 4.08
N LYS A 355 0.26 23.46 5.26
CA LYS A 355 0.83 23.90 6.55
C LYS A 355 2.27 23.41 6.74
N ILE A 356 2.73 22.45 5.95
CA ILE A 356 4.09 21.91 6.00
C ILE A 356 4.96 22.69 5.02
N ASN A 357 5.97 23.38 5.55
CA ASN A 357 6.81 24.31 4.78
C ASN A 357 8.22 23.78 4.50
N ILE A 358 8.48 22.49 4.78
CA ILE A 358 9.75 21.83 4.50
C ILE A 358 9.51 20.57 3.64
N PRO A 359 10.52 20.10 2.88
CA PRO A 359 10.41 18.89 2.07
C PRO A 359 9.93 17.66 2.83
N VAL A 360 8.93 16.97 2.26
CA VAL A 360 8.45 15.66 2.72
C VAL A 360 8.86 14.58 1.73
N HIS A 361 9.79 13.72 2.14
CA HIS A 361 10.22 12.54 1.40
C HIS A 361 9.38 11.34 1.84
N ILE A 362 8.52 10.85 0.96
CA ILE A 362 7.48 9.87 1.28
C ILE A 362 7.92 8.50 0.82
N PHE A 363 8.13 7.59 1.77
CA PHE A 363 8.37 6.18 1.53
C PHE A 363 7.00 5.52 1.45
N LEU A 364 6.56 5.26 0.23
CA LEU A 364 5.19 4.86 -0.04
C LEU A 364 5.10 3.35 -0.17
N CYS A 365 4.64 2.73 0.90
CA CYS A 365 4.68 1.28 1.10
C CYS A 365 3.52 0.57 0.39
N GLY A 366 3.79 -0.60 -0.20
CA GLY A 366 2.80 -1.36 -0.98
C GLY A 366 2.42 -0.72 -2.34
N ALA A 367 3.21 0.25 -2.81
CA ALA A 367 3.02 0.89 -4.11
C ALA A 367 3.68 0.09 -5.24
N ASP A 368 3.18 -1.12 -5.48
CA ASP A 368 3.68 -2.02 -6.53
C ASP A 368 3.11 -1.71 -7.93
N ARG A 369 1.92 -1.09 -7.99
CA ARG A 369 1.16 -0.94 -9.24
C ARG A 369 0.68 0.46 -9.52
N PHE A 370 0.39 1.21 -8.48
CA PHE A 370 -0.15 2.56 -8.58
C PHE A 370 0.41 3.35 -7.40
N VAL A 371 0.41 4.66 -7.56
CA VAL A 371 0.80 5.60 -6.54
C VAL A 371 -0.45 6.39 -6.15
N ASN A 372 -0.67 6.49 -4.85
CA ASN A 372 -1.74 7.31 -4.32
C ASN A 372 -1.49 8.79 -4.60
N LEU A 373 -2.45 9.39 -5.31
CA LEU A 373 -2.38 10.76 -5.81
C LEU A 373 -2.20 11.79 -4.70
N GLN A 374 -2.74 11.53 -3.50
CA GLN A 374 -2.62 12.47 -2.40
C GLN A 374 -1.17 12.61 -1.91
N TYR A 375 -0.40 11.53 -1.94
CA TYR A 375 1.02 11.58 -1.58
C TYR A 375 1.84 12.25 -2.70
N LEU A 376 1.47 12.08 -3.98
CA LEU A 376 2.09 12.86 -5.07
C LEU A 376 1.85 14.36 -4.88
N ASP A 377 0.63 14.76 -4.51
CA ASP A 377 0.30 16.15 -4.20
C ASP A 377 1.10 16.66 -3.00
N LEU A 378 1.19 15.88 -1.92
CA LEU A 378 1.97 16.24 -0.73
C LEU A 378 3.44 16.46 -1.07
N ALA A 379 4.07 15.51 -1.78
CA ALA A 379 5.47 15.63 -2.20
C ALA A 379 5.68 16.86 -3.09
N ARG A 380 4.77 17.13 -4.03
CA ARG A 380 4.82 18.32 -4.89
C ARG A 380 4.74 19.61 -4.08
N VAL A 381 3.71 19.77 -3.25
CA VAL A 381 3.44 20.99 -2.48
C VAL A 381 4.59 21.31 -1.53
N THR A 382 5.21 20.27 -0.95
CA THR A 382 6.30 20.42 0.01
C THR A 382 7.68 20.46 -0.65
N LYS A 383 7.78 20.30 -1.97
CA LYS A 383 9.05 20.16 -2.72
C LYS A 383 9.89 18.97 -2.24
N GLY A 384 9.21 17.91 -1.84
CA GLY A 384 9.78 16.63 -1.46
C GLY A 384 9.83 15.64 -2.62
N SER A 385 9.68 14.36 -2.30
CA SER A 385 9.82 13.25 -3.25
C SER A 385 9.03 12.02 -2.83
N ILE A 386 8.77 11.11 -3.78
CA ILE A 386 8.21 9.78 -3.52
C ILE A 386 9.31 8.74 -3.66
N HIS A 387 9.31 7.74 -2.77
CA HIS A 387 10.24 6.63 -2.77
C HIS A 387 9.46 5.32 -2.71
N LEU A 388 9.66 4.49 -3.73
CA LEU A 388 9.02 3.20 -3.92
C LEU A 388 10.03 2.09 -3.67
N THR A 389 9.63 0.82 -3.82
CA THR A 389 10.54 -0.31 -3.61
C THR A 389 11.81 -0.22 -4.47
N ASN A 390 11.64 0.15 -5.75
CA ASN A 390 12.71 0.09 -6.77
C ASN A 390 12.96 1.42 -7.50
N GLU A 391 12.20 2.48 -7.20
CA GLU A 391 12.23 3.75 -7.92
C GLU A 391 12.09 4.92 -6.93
N ASP A 392 12.74 6.04 -7.23
CA ASP A 392 12.60 7.31 -6.51
C ASP A 392 12.16 8.40 -7.49
N VAL A 393 11.17 9.19 -7.10
CA VAL A 393 10.54 10.23 -7.93
C VAL A 393 10.76 11.59 -7.29
N PHE A 394 11.57 12.43 -7.95
CA PHE A 394 11.95 13.76 -7.50
C PHE A 394 11.34 14.86 -8.36
N GLU A 395 11.53 16.11 -7.94
CA GLU A 395 11.21 17.32 -8.72
C GLU A 395 9.73 17.41 -9.15
N LEU A 396 8.84 16.79 -8.37
CA LEU A 396 7.40 16.81 -8.58
C LEU A 396 6.84 18.23 -8.54
N ASP A 397 7.53 19.18 -7.89
CA ASP A 397 7.23 20.62 -7.85
C ASP A 397 7.51 21.34 -9.17
N LYS A 398 8.39 20.81 -10.02
CA LYS A 398 8.76 21.41 -11.31
C LYS A 398 7.79 21.08 -12.43
N LEU A 399 6.94 20.05 -12.26
CA LEU A 399 5.92 19.69 -13.25
C LEU A 399 4.95 20.85 -13.49
N LYS A 400 4.60 21.06 -14.75
CA LYS A 400 3.64 22.09 -15.20
C LYS A 400 2.27 21.48 -15.44
N GLU A 401 1.26 22.34 -15.43
CA GLU A 401 -0.12 21.99 -15.73
C GLU A 401 -0.22 21.28 -17.08
N GLY A 402 -0.86 20.11 -17.11
CA GLY A 402 -1.00 19.23 -18.27
C GLY A 402 0.17 18.29 -18.53
N GLU A 403 1.31 18.42 -17.83
CA GLU A 403 2.43 17.49 -17.98
C GLU A 403 2.11 16.14 -17.32
N THR A 404 2.68 15.07 -17.91
CA THR A 404 2.57 13.71 -17.41
C THR A 404 3.88 13.21 -16.83
N ILE A 405 3.78 12.31 -15.86
CA ILE A 405 4.91 11.56 -15.30
C ILE A 405 4.57 10.07 -15.30
N LEU A 406 5.57 9.24 -15.62
CA LEU A 406 5.47 7.78 -15.59
C LEU A 406 6.06 7.27 -14.27
N ILE A 407 5.29 6.50 -13.50
CA ILE A 407 5.75 5.88 -12.24
C ILE A 407 5.19 4.46 -12.19
N ASN A 408 6.03 3.44 -11.97
CA ASN A 408 5.65 2.01 -12.05
C ASN A 408 4.79 1.70 -13.30
N GLU A 409 5.26 2.14 -14.47
CA GLU A 409 4.59 1.94 -15.78
C GLU A 409 3.20 2.59 -15.92
N ARG A 410 2.78 3.43 -14.97
CA ARG A 410 1.54 4.19 -15.04
C ARG A 410 1.78 5.67 -15.21
N GLU A 411 0.97 6.29 -16.05
CA GLU A 411 1.02 7.73 -16.29
C GLU A 411 0.09 8.47 -15.33
N TYR A 412 0.60 9.58 -14.80
CA TYR A 412 -0.11 10.52 -13.95
C TYR A 412 0.00 11.89 -14.59
N VAL A 413 -1.06 12.68 -14.54
CA VAL A 413 -1.10 14.02 -15.14
C VAL A 413 -1.38 15.06 -14.06
N LEU A 414 -0.68 16.19 -14.12
CA LEU A 414 -0.98 17.32 -13.27
C LEU A 414 -2.13 18.12 -13.89
N THR A 415 -3.27 18.20 -13.19
CA THR A 415 -4.40 19.06 -13.61
C THR A 415 -4.98 19.85 -12.45
N ASN A 416 -5.19 21.15 -12.64
CA ASN A 416 -5.58 22.12 -11.64
C ASN A 416 -4.70 22.05 -10.38
N GLY A 417 -3.40 21.85 -10.58
CA GLY A 417 -2.43 21.73 -9.49
C GLY A 417 -2.52 20.44 -8.66
N LYS A 418 -3.31 19.44 -9.07
CA LYS A 418 -3.41 18.12 -8.43
C LYS A 418 -3.16 16.98 -9.41
N PHE A 419 -2.54 15.91 -8.93
CA PHE A 419 -2.32 14.71 -9.74
C PHE A 419 -3.62 13.96 -10.00
N ASN A 420 -3.75 13.44 -11.22
CA ASN A 420 -4.84 12.58 -11.66
C ASN A 420 -4.28 11.37 -12.40
N PHE A 421 -5.01 10.25 -12.38
CA PHE A 421 -4.69 9.11 -13.24
C PHE A 421 -4.83 9.53 -14.71
N TYR A 422 -3.78 9.29 -15.50
CA TYR A 422 -3.79 9.56 -16.92
C TYR A 422 -3.97 8.26 -17.70
N HIS A 423 -4.98 8.23 -18.56
CA HIS A 423 -5.18 7.18 -19.53
C HIS A 423 -5.10 7.81 -20.91
N ALA A 424 -3.93 7.70 -21.55
CA ALA A 424 -3.88 7.96 -22.98
C ALA A 424 -4.87 7.01 -23.66
N LYS A 425 -5.80 7.53 -24.45
CA LYS A 425 -6.48 6.71 -25.47
C LYS A 425 -5.39 6.25 -26.43
N LYS A 426 -4.74 5.13 -26.14
CA LYS A 426 -4.03 4.35 -27.17
C LYS A 426 -5.12 3.64 -27.98
N GLU A 427 -5.90 4.42 -28.72
CA GLU A 427 -6.51 3.89 -29.94
C GLU A 427 -5.34 3.72 -30.91
N VAL A 428 -4.80 2.49 -30.94
CA VAL A 428 -3.99 2.07 -32.07
C VAL A 428 -4.98 1.83 -33.21
N LEU A 429 -4.82 2.67 -34.24
CA LEU A 429 -5.42 2.71 -35.59
C LEU A 429 -6.28 1.52 -36.02
#